data_AF-A0A6C0E2U7-F1
#
_entry.id   AF-A0A6C0E2U7-F1
#
_cell.length_a   1.000
_cell.length_b   1.000
_cell.length_c   1.000
_cell.angle_alpha   90.00
_cell.angle_beta   90.00
_cell.angle_gamma   90.00
#
_symmetry.space_group_name_H-M   'P 1'
#
loop_
_entity.id
_entity.type
_entity.pdbx_description
1 polymer ?
#
loop_
_entity_poly.entity_id
_entity_poly.type
_entity_poly.pdbx_seq_one_letter_code
_entity_poly.pdbx_strand_id
1 'polypeptide(L)'
;MRNLYFLLYSLFFTLNFPTIYGFIKTPNQITNKKITNAENEKIDPINEIQNDNIIIKKIHSISQLTRSVNIIPTLLLSFSGGWIMNPSISNLIHSTPFITSNINTVLIMSLSMILNDLFDIEVDKLNNPSRPLITGEISKMEAISLSGLLFLTIEYLTTTYLPSNIQFITNLIILDVLFYTPFFKKITFIKNINCALIVSFALFYSGLSVSDHNLLLNDKHYELLSITMNYIFWGSINNELMMDISDLEGDKQSGIKTLPVIINKPASLFLAHSILFCNTMSNSLSLVYLYNNVQYGIIPVLLYVPIFVDLLKVKNQEYSSYTINKTLKGSMIPMFLFLLYMCVLSYNL
;
A
#
# COMPACT_ATOMS: atom_id res chain seq x y z
N MET A 1 -0.53 0.65 -26.75
CA MET A 1 -0.58 0.57 -25.29
C MET A 1 -1.34 1.74 -24.65
N ARG A 2 -0.92 3.01 -24.80
CA ARG A 2 -1.59 4.20 -24.19
C ARG A 2 -3.11 4.28 -24.39
N ASN A 3 -3.59 4.11 -25.62
CA ASN A 3 -5.03 4.14 -25.92
C ASN A 3 -5.78 2.97 -25.29
N LEU A 4 -5.12 1.82 -25.10
CA LEU A 4 -5.72 0.65 -24.48
C LEU A 4 -5.89 0.85 -22.97
N TYR A 5 -4.93 1.46 -22.28
CA TYR A 5 -5.04 1.72 -20.83
C TYR A 5 -6.06 2.81 -20.52
N PHE A 6 -6.08 3.91 -21.28
CA PHE A 6 -7.11 4.93 -21.11
C PHE A 6 -8.51 4.37 -21.43
N LEU A 7 -8.61 3.52 -22.45
CA LEU A 7 -9.84 2.78 -22.77
C LEU A 7 -10.21 1.81 -21.65
N LEU A 8 -9.27 1.05 -21.09
CA LEU A 8 -9.51 0.13 -19.97
C LEU A 8 -9.91 0.87 -18.70
N TYR A 9 -9.28 2.01 -18.39
CA TYR A 9 -9.60 2.86 -17.24
C TYR A 9 -11.00 3.50 -17.40
N SER A 10 -11.32 4.03 -18.57
CA SER A 10 -12.65 4.58 -18.88
C SER A 10 -13.72 3.48 -18.92
N LEU A 11 -13.43 2.31 -19.49
CA LEU A 11 -14.30 1.13 -19.46
C LEU A 11 -14.50 0.63 -18.02
N PHE A 12 -13.46 0.62 -17.20
CA PHE A 12 -13.52 0.22 -15.80
C PHE A 12 -14.52 1.07 -15.00
N PHE A 13 -14.49 2.39 -15.18
CA PHE A 13 -15.43 3.30 -14.53
C PHE A 13 -16.84 3.27 -15.14
N THR A 14 -16.97 3.05 -16.46
CA THR A 14 -18.27 3.00 -17.13
C THR A 14 -19.01 1.67 -16.97
N LEU A 15 -18.29 0.55 -16.79
CA LEU A 15 -18.86 -0.79 -16.64
C LEU A 15 -19.12 -1.19 -15.17
N ASN A 16 -18.29 -0.75 -14.22
CA ASN A 16 -18.44 -1.14 -12.81
C ASN A 16 -19.25 -0.15 -11.96
N PHE A 17 -19.62 1.01 -12.51
CA PHE A 17 -20.56 1.93 -11.88
C PHE A 17 -21.84 2.01 -12.72
N PRO A 18 -23.03 1.71 -12.15
CA PRO A 18 -24.28 1.88 -12.86
C PRO A 18 -24.38 3.30 -13.41
N THR A 19 -24.69 3.36 -14.69
CA THR A 19 -24.85 4.55 -15.53
C THR A 19 -25.34 5.79 -14.78
N ILE A 20 -24.64 6.90 -15.06
CA ILE A 20 -24.76 8.30 -14.60
C ILE A 20 -26.20 8.88 -14.66
N TYR A 21 -27.20 8.17 -15.17
CA TYR A 21 -28.54 8.69 -15.42
C TYR A 21 -29.52 8.67 -14.22
N GLY A 22 -29.14 8.14 -13.06
CA GLY A 22 -29.99 8.10 -11.86
C GLY A 22 -29.76 9.22 -10.82
N PHE A 23 -28.78 10.11 -11.02
CA PHE A 23 -28.21 10.92 -9.94
C PHE A 23 -28.66 12.39 -9.86
N ILE A 24 -29.64 12.82 -10.66
CA ILE A 24 -30.28 14.14 -10.47
C ILE A 24 -31.49 13.95 -9.54
N LYS A 25 -31.24 13.78 -8.23
CA LYS A 25 -32.19 14.30 -7.25
C LYS A 25 -31.75 15.72 -6.92
N THR A 26 -32.53 16.65 -7.44
CA THR A 26 -32.47 18.07 -7.13
C THR A 26 -32.36 18.29 -5.61
N PRO A 27 -31.50 19.21 -5.15
CA PRO A 27 -31.52 19.62 -3.76
C PRO A 27 -32.92 20.15 -3.46
N ASN A 28 -33.52 19.70 -2.35
CA ASN A 28 -34.78 20.23 -1.86
C ASN A 28 -34.71 21.75 -1.84
N GLN A 29 -35.67 22.34 -2.54
CA GLN A 29 -35.93 23.76 -2.62
C GLN A 29 -36.11 24.34 -1.21
N ILE A 30 -35.11 25.05 -0.70
CA ILE A 30 -35.35 26.10 0.28
C ILE A 30 -35.86 27.30 -0.51
N THR A 31 -37.17 27.33 -0.77
CA THR A 31 -37.83 28.50 -1.38
C THR A 31 -38.17 29.55 -0.32
N ASN A 32 -37.72 30.76 -0.64
CA ASN A 32 -38.21 32.08 -0.25
C ASN A 32 -37.75 32.61 1.12
N LYS A 33 -37.14 33.81 1.20
CA LYS A 33 -37.60 35.05 0.55
C LYS A 33 -36.43 36.05 0.36
N LYS A 34 -36.35 36.66 -0.83
CA LYS A 34 -35.56 37.87 -1.11
C LYS A 34 -35.96 39.02 -0.17
N ILE A 35 -35.00 39.87 0.20
CA ILE A 35 -35.04 41.33 0.00
C ILE A 35 -33.62 41.90 0.15
N THR A 36 -33.28 42.70 -0.86
CA THR A 36 -32.18 43.63 -1.11
C THR A 36 -31.47 44.27 0.09
N ASN A 37 -30.14 44.37 0.03
CA ASN A 37 -29.42 45.64 -0.23
C ASN A 37 -27.92 45.38 -0.36
N ALA A 38 -27.30 46.01 -1.36
CA ALA A 38 -25.86 46.09 -1.53
C ALA A 38 -25.31 47.08 -0.50
N GLU A 39 -24.42 46.65 0.38
CA GLU A 39 -23.52 47.53 1.12
C GLU A 39 -22.44 46.72 1.86
N ASN A 40 -21.18 46.95 1.46
CA ASN A 40 -19.93 46.68 2.17
C ASN A 40 -19.64 45.23 2.62
N GLU A 41 -18.90 44.50 1.79
CA GLU A 41 -18.14 43.31 2.21
C GLU A 41 -17.05 43.71 3.24
N LYS A 42 -17.44 43.78 4.51
CA LYS A 42 -16.51 43.50 5.61
C LYS A 42 -16.47 42.00 5.76
N ILE A 43 -15.28 41.43 5.58
CA ILE A 43 -15.01 40.02 5.83
C ILE A 43 -15.35 39.76 7.31
N ASP A 44 -16.42 39.01 7.54
CA ASP A 44 -16.92 38.68 8.87
C ASP A 44 -16.02 37.58 9.46
N PRO A 45 -15.25 37.83 10.53
CA PRO A 45 -14.26 36.89 11.04
C PRO A 45 -14.87 35.56 11.53
N ILE A 46 -16.18 35.56 11.85
CA ILE A 46 -16.92 34.35 12.23
C ILE A 46 -17.13 33.42 11.03
N ASN A 47 -17.35 33.96 9.82
CA ASN A 47 -17.49 33.16 8.60
C ASN A 47 -16.15 32.58 8.14
N GLU A 48 -15.03 33.30 8.34
CA GLU A 48 -13.68 32.76 8.09
C GLU A 48 -13.36 31.60 9.04
N ILE A 49 -13.58 31.75 10.35
CA ILE A 49 -13.33 30.70 11.34
C ILE A 49 -14.19 29.46 11.06
N GLN A 50 -15.43 29.62 10.61
CA GLN A 50 -16.31 28.51 10.28
C GLN A 50 -15.88 27.80 8.98
N ASN A 51 -15.39 28.53 7.98
CA ASN A 51 -14.85 27.98 6.74
C ASN A 51 -13.52 27.24 6.96
N ASP A 52 -12.62 27.76 7.79
CA ASP A 52 -11.35 27.12 8.13
C ASP A 52 -11.59 25.75 8.79
N ASN A 53 -12.57 25.66 9.69
CA ASN A 53 -12.95 24.39 10.31
C ASN A 53 -13.51 23.37 9.30
N ILE A 54 -14.21 23.81 8.26
CA ILE A 54 -14.72 22.94 7.20
C ILE A 54 -13.56 22.42 6.32
N ILE A 55 -12.62 23.29 5.95
CA ILE A 55 -11.45 22.93 5.14
C ILE A 55 -10.56 21.93 5.89
N ILE A 56 -10.24 22.21 7.15
CA ILE A 56 -9.43 21.31 8.00
C ILE A 56 -10.10 19.95 8.11
N LYS A 57 -11.43 19.91 8.33
CA LYS A 57 -12.18 18.67 8.39
C LYS A 57 -12.10 17.91 7.06
N LYS A 58 -12.26 18.60 5.92
CA LYS A 58 -12.16 17.98 4.59
C LYS A 58 -10.77 17.40 4.31
N ILE A 59 -9.71 18.13 4.65
CA ILE A 59 -8.31 17.67 4.52
C ILE A 59 -8.11 16.42 5.39
N HIS A 60 -8.62 16.41 6.62
CA HIS A 60 -8.54 15.25 7.49
C HIS A 60 -9.27 14.04 6.89
N SER A 61 -10.49 14.22 6.36
CA SER A 61 -11.23 13.14 5.70
C SER A 61 -10.49 12.62 4.46
N ILE A 62 -9.86 13.49 3.67
CA ILE A 62 -9.04 13.07 2.50
C ILE A 62 -7.83 12.28 2.97
N SER A 63 -7.14 12.75 4.01
CA SER A 63 -6.00 12.10 4.65
C SER A 63 -6.37 10.70 5.16
N GLN A 64 -7.56 10.54 5.74
CA GLN A 64 -8.08 9.24 6.16
C GLN A 64 -8.40 8.33 4.97
N LEU A 65 -9.01 8.87 3.91
CA LEU A 65 -9.36 8.14 2.69
C LEU A 65 -8.10 7.61 1.97
N THR A 66 -7.04 8.42 1.85
CA THR A 66 -5.77 8.02 1.22
C THR A 66 -4.87 7.20 2.15
N ARG A 67 -5.26 7.05 3.42
CA ARG A 67 -4.48 6.39 4.49
C ARG A 67 -3.07 6.98 4.60
N SER A 68 -3.00 8.31 4.78
CA SER A 68 -1.76 9.08 4.83
C SER A 68 -0.74 8.60 5.88
N VAL A 69 -1.18 7.93 6.94
CA VAL A 69 -0.31 7.30 7.95
C VAL A 69 0.68 6.31 7.31
N ASN A 70 0.31 5.70 6.18
CA ASN A 70 1.15 4.73 5.47
C ASN A 70 2.17 5.39 4.52
N ILE A 71 2.14 6.72 4.33
CA ILE A 71 3.07 7.43 3.43
C ILE A 71 4.52 7.27 3.91
N ILE A 72 4.79 7.49 5.20
CA ILE A 72 6.16 7.44 5.73
C ILE A 72 6.75 6.02 5.60
N PRO A 73 6.08 4.95 6.06
CA PRO A 73 6.57 3.58 5.83
C PRO A 73 6.80 3.26 4.35
N THR A 74 5.89 3.70 3.47
CA THR A 74 5.98 3.45 2.02
C THR A 74 7.18 4.15 1.40
N LEU A 75 7.43 5.41 1.77
CA LEU A 75 8.59 6.16 1.30
C LEU A 75 9.89 5.58 1.85
N LEU A 76 9.95 5.15 3.10
CA LEU A 76 11.13 4.49 3.67
C LEU A 76 11.45 3.17 2.94
N LEU A 77 10.41 2.39 2.64
CA LEU A 77 10.54 1.14 1.89
C LEU A 77 11.03 1.40 0.45
N SER A 78 10.40 2.36 -0.25
CA SER A 78 10.77 2.76 -1.61
C SER A 78 12.19 3.32 -1.65
N PHE A 79 12.53 4.23 -0.75
CA PHE A 79 13.87 4.81 -0.61
C PHE A 79 14.94 3.74 -0.40
N SER A 80 14.67 2.74 0.45
CA SER A 80 15.60 1.64 0.69
C SER A 80 15.94 0.89 -0.61
N GLY A 81 14.98 0.72 -1.52
CA GLY A 81 15.22 0.11 -2.82
C GLY A 81 16.17 0.92 -3.70
N GLY A 82 15.95 2.23 -3.81
CA GLY A 82 16.86 3.12 -4.54
C GLY A 82 18.25 3.17 -3.92
N TRP A 83 18.34 3.23 -2.59
CA TRP A 83 19.62 3.19 -1.87
C TRP A 83 20.37 1.87 -2.08
N ILE A 84 19.67 0.74 -2.07
CA ILE A 84 20.29 -0.56 -2.31
C ILE A 84 20.91 -0.60 -3.71
N MET A 85 20.30 0.03 -4.70
CA MET A 85 20.82 0.09 -6.07
C MET A 85 21.90 1.16 -6.28
N ASN A 86 21.75 2.32 -5.65
CA ASN A 86 22.66 3.46 -5.78
C ASN A 86 22.87 4.10 -4.40
N PRO A 87 23.85 3.64 -3.61
CA PRO A 87 24.03 4.04 -2.21
C PRO A 87 24.71 5.41 -2.07
N SER A 88 24.17 6.42 -2.76
CA SER A 88 24.64 7.80 -2.74
C SER A 88 23.46 8.76 -2.64
N ILE A 89 23.36 9.46 -1.50
CA ILE A 89 22.29 10.43 -1.28
C ILE A 89 22.26 11.51 -2.37
N SER A 90 23.44 11.97 -2.81
CA SER A 90 23.58 12.98 -3.86
C SER A 90 22.99 12.48 -5.18
N ASN A 91 23.31 11.24 -5.57
CA ASN A 91 22.78 10.66 -6.81
C ASN A 91 21.26 10.50 -6.75
N LEU A 92 20.73 10.05 -5.62
CA LEU A 92 19.30 9.84 -5.44
C LEU A 92 18.50 11.15 -5.50
N ILE A 93 18.94 12.20 -4.78
CA ILE A 93 18.23 13.50 -4.77
C ILE A 93 18.33 14.25 -6.11
N HIS A 94 19.30 13.90 -6.97
CA HIS A 94 19.43 14.47 -8.30
C HIS A 94 18.87 13.55 -9.41
N SER A 95 18.44 12.34 -9.06
CA SER A 95 17.84 11.41 -10.00
C SER A 95 16.35 11.72 -10.17
N THR A 96 16.00 12.35 -11.29
CA THR A 96 14.60 12.58 -11.67
C THR A 96 13.79 11.29 -11.67
N PRO A 97 14.25 10.16 -12.26
CA PRO A 97 13.50 8.91 -12.21
C PRO A 97 13.24 8.39 -10.79
N PHE A 98 14.19 8.55 -9.86
CA PHE A 98 14.02 8.16 -8.46
C PHE A 98 12.95 8.97 -7.74
N ILE A 99 13.00 10.29 -7.88
CA ILE A 99 12.04 11.18 -7.25
C ILE A 99 10.65 10.89 -7.80
N THR A 100 10.54 10.76 -9.13
CA THR A 100 9.28 10.43 -9.78
C THR A 100 8.74 9.07 -9.35
N SER A 101 9.59 8.04 -9.23
CA SER A 101 9.14 6.71 -8.79
C SER A 101 8.64 6.71 -7.35
N ASN A 102 9.29 7.44 -6.44
CA ASN A 102 8.82 7.59 -5.05
C ASN A 102 7.49 8.34 -4.97
N ILE A 103 7.34 9.45 -5.71
CA ILE A 103 6.08 10.19 -5.80
C ILE A 103 4.97 9.27 -6.34
N ASN A 104 5.23 8.59 -7.46
CA ASN A 104 4.27 7.65 -8.06
C ASN A 104 3.90 6.52 -7.08
N THR A 105 4.84 6.02 -6.28
CA THR A 105 4.56 4.98 -5.28
C THR A 105 3.50 5.46 -4.27
N VAL A 106 3.63 6.70 -3.75
CA VAL A 106 2.66 7.29 -2.82
C VAL A 106 1.31 7.56 -3.50
N LEU A 107 1.33 8.06 -4.75
CA LEU A 107 0.11 8.31 -5.51
C LEU A 107 -0.64 7.02 -5.84
N ILE A 108 0.07 5.96 -6.25
CA ILE A 108 -0.50 4.64 -6.54
C ILE A 108 -1.07 4.00 -5.26
N MET A 109 -0.35 4.09 -4.13
CA MET A 109 -0.88 3.67 -2.84
C MET A 109 -2.20 4.40 -2.53
N SER A 110 -2.20 5.73 -2.62
CA SER A 110 -3.39 6.56 -2.35
C SER A 110 -4.56 6.20 -3.28
N LEU A 111 -4.27 6.00 -4.57
CA LEU A 111 -5.26 5.58 -5.58
C LEU A 111 -5.85 4.21 -5.22
N SER A 112 -5.01 3.23 -4.87
CA SER A 112 -5.46 1.90 -4.44
C SER A 112 -6.37 2.00 -3.22
N MET A 113 -6.00 2.82 -2.23
CA MET A 113 -6.80 3.02 -1.02
C MET A 113 -8.17 3.63 -1.31
N ILE A 114 -8.26 4.62 -2.19
CA ILE A 114 -9.55 5.21 -2.59
C ILE A 114 -10.40 4.21 -3.37
N LEU A 115 -9.80 3.48 -4.31
CA LEU A 115 -10.52 2.48 -5.11
C LEU A 115 -11.07 1.37 -4.22
N ASN A 116 -10.29 0.88 -3.25
CA ASN A 116 -10.75 -0.12 -2.29
C ASN A 116 -12.01 0.35 -1.56
N ASP A 117 -11.97 1.56 -0.98
CA ASP A 117 -13.12 2.12 -0.26
C ASP A 117 -14.34 2.36 -1.18
N LEU A 118 -14.13 2.73 -2.45
CA LEU A 118 -15.20 2.91 -3.44
C LEU A 118 -15.92 1.61 -3.81
N PHE A 119 -15.18 0.50 -3.90
CA PHE A 119 -15.75 -0.82 -4.19
C PHE A 119 -16.35 -1.48 -2.95
N ASP A 120 -15.78 -1.22 -1.78
CA ASP A 120 -16.17 -1.84 -0.52
C ASP A 120 -17.27 -1.07 0.23
N ILE A 121 -17.90 -0.04 -0.34
CA ILE A 121 -18.92 0.81 0.33
C ILE A 121 -19.95 -0.01 1.12
N GLU A 122 -20.54 -1.04 0.51
CA GLU A 122 -21.58 -1.84 1.19
C GLU A 122 -21.00 -2.73 2.31
N VAL A 123 -19.77 -3.22 2.15
CA VAL A 123 -19.08 -4.03 3.17
C VAL A 123 -18.66 -3.14 4.35
N ASP A 124 -18.15 -1.94 4.05
CA ASP A 124 -17.66 -1.00 5.04
C ASP A 124 -18.78 -0.35 5.86
N LYS A 125 -20.03 -0.29 5.37
CA LYS A 125 -21.18 0.11 6.20
C LYS A 125 -21.32 -0.75 7.46
N LEU A 126 -20.98 -2.04 7.36
CA LEU A 126 -21.03 -2.99 8.48
C LEU A 126 -19.71 -3.01 9.24
N ASN A 127 -18.60 -3.11 8.52
CA ASN A 127 -17.30 -3.40 9.13
C ASN A 127 -16.53 -2.15 9.58
N ASN A 128 -16.70 -1.03 8.87
CA ASN A 128 -15.93 0.21 9.07
C ASN A 128 -16.81 1.47 8.93
N PRO A 129 -17.85 1.63 9.77
CA PRO A 129 -18.84 2.71 9.60
C PRO A 129 -18.27 4.12 9.75
N SER A 130 -17.06 4.25 10.31
CA SER A 130 -16.35 5.52 10.46
C SER A 130 -15.58 5.99 9.22
N ARG A 131 -15.63 5.25 8.10
CA ARG A 131 -14.92 5.66 6.86
C ARG A 131 -15.54 6.91 6.24
N PRO A 132 -14.74 7.83 5.65
CA PRO A 132 -15.24 9.09 5.07
C PRO A 132 -16.33 8.94 4.01
N LEU A 133 -16.28 7.88 3.21
CA LEU A 133 -17.30 7.57 2.20
C LEU A 133 -18.63 7.12 2.82
N ILE A 134 -18.59 6.51 4.02
CA ILE A 134 -19.77 5.99 4.72
C ILE A 134 -20.43 7.10 5.54
N THR A 135 -19.63 7.92 6.21
CA THR A 135 -20.11 9.08 6.98
C THR A 135 -20.61 10.22 6.09
N GLY A 136 -20.31 10.18 4.78
CA GLY A 136 -20.68 11.20 3.81
C GLY A 136 -19.80 12.45 3.85
N GLU A 137 -18.71 12.44 4.63
CA GLU A 137 -17.72 13.52 4.65
C GLU A 137 -17.01 13.68 3.30
N ILE A 138 -16.87 12.57 2.57
CA ILE A 138 -16.47 12.56 1.17
C ILE A 138 -17.57 11.90 0.36
N SER A 139 -18.08 12.60 -0.65
CA SER A 139 -19.03 12.04 -1.59
C SER A 139 -18.36 11.06 -2.55
N LYS A 140 -19.13 10.12 -3.08
CA LYS A 140 -18.65 9.18 -4.09
C LYS A 140 -18.05 9.89 -5.31
N MET A 141 -18.65 10.99 -5.77
CA MET A 141 -18.16 11.74 -6.94
C MET A 141 -16.84 12.45 -6.65
N GLU A 142 -16.64 12.94 -5.42
CA GLU A 142 -15.34 13.51 -5.01
C GLU A 142 -14.25 12.44 -4.99
N ALA A 143 -14.52 11.24 -4.45
CA ALA A 143 -13.55 10.15 -4.45
C ALA A 143 -13.22 9.63 -5.85
N ILE A 144 -14.21 9.56 -6.75
CA ILE A 144 -14.00 9.21 -8.17
C ILE A 144 -13.16 10.29 -8.86
N SER A 145 -13.49 11.57 -8.66
CA SER A 145 -12.75 12.69 -9.24
C SER A 145 -11.30 12.71 -8.75
N LEU A 146 -11.09 12.49 -7.45
CA LEU A 146 -9.76 12.40 -6.86
C LEU A 146 -8.98 11.21 -7.43
N SER A 147 -9.61 10.04 -7.59
CA SER A 147 -8.98 8.87 -8.22
C SER A 147 -8.54 9.17 -9.66
N GLY A 148 -9.42 9.83 -10.44
CA GLY A 148 -9.09 10.29 -11.80
C GLY A 148 -7.93 11.27 -11.84
N LEU A 149 -7.91 12.25 -10.93
CA LEU A 149 -6.82 13.21 -10.82
C LEU A 149 -5.48 12.51 -10.48
N LEU A 150 -5.49 11.59 -9.51
CA LEU A 150 -4.30 10.81 -9.14
C LEU A 150 -3.80 9.97 -10.32
N PHE A 151 -4.69 9.26 -11.00
CA PHE A 151 -4.34 8.45 -12.18
C PHE A 151 -3.71 9.31 -13.28
N LEU A 152 -4.32 10.45 -13.64
CA LEU A 152 -3.77 11.36 -14.64
C LEU A 152 -2.41 11.94 -14.23
N THR A 153 -2.24 12.24 -12.94
CA THR A 153 -0.96 12.73 -12.39
C THR A 153 0.12 11.65 -12.50
N ILE A 154 -0.19 10.41 -12.12
CA ILE A 154 0.74 9.27 -12.25
C ILE A 154 1.14 9.06 -13.71
N GLU A 155 0.19 9.07 -14.64
CA GLU A 155 0.47 8.90 -16.08
C GLU A 155 1.32 10.04 -16.63
N TYR A 156 1.02 11.29 -16.27
CA TYR A 156 1.82 12.45 -16.67
C TYR A 156 3.26 12.33 -16.16
N LEU A 157 3.44 12.04 -14.88
CA LEU A 157 4.75 11.88 -14.26
C LEU A 157 5.53 10.72 -14.89
N THR A 158 4.87 9.59 -15.08
CA THR A 158 5.45 8.38 -15.68
C THR A 158 5.94 8.63 -17.10
N THR A 159 5.10 9.22 -17.96
CA THR A 159 5.43 9.46 -19.36
C THR A 159 6.47 10.55 -19.55
N THR A 160 6.53 11.53 -18.66
CA THR A 160 7.44 12.68 -18.78
C THR A 160 8.83 12.37 -18.22
N TYR A 161 8.92 11.64 -17.10
CA TYR A 161 10.15 11.57 -16.32
C TYR A 161 10.73 10.16 -16.13
N LEU A 162 9.99 9.09 -16.47
CA LEU A 162 10.49 7.71 -16.32
C LEU A 162 10.94 7.13 -17.66
N PRO A 163 11.97 6.26 -17.66
CA PRO A 163 12.40 5.53 -18.86
C PRO A 163 11.38 4.45 -19.26
N SER A 164 11.38 4.03 -20.53
CA SER A 164 10.32 3.20 -21.14
C SER A 164 10.07 1.85 -20.45
N ASN A 165 11.14 1.20 -19.94
CA ASN A 165 11.05 -0.03 -19.15
C ASN A 165 10.28 0.18 -17.85
N ILE A 166 10.57 1.28 -17.15
CA ILE A 166 9.89 1.64 -15.89
C ILE A 166 8.46 2.08 -16.18
N GLN A 167 8.20 2.81 -17.27
CA GLN A 167 6.84 3.16 -17.69
C GLN A 167 5.98 1.90 -17.89
N PHE A 168 6.52 0.88 -18.56
CA PHE A 168 5.81 -0.39 -18.76
C PHE A 168 5.46 -1.05 -17.41
N ILE A 169 6.41 -1.08 -16.49
CA ILE A 169 6.21 -1.61 -15.13
C ILE A 169 5.14 -0.82 -14.38
N THR A 170 5.18 0.52 -14.41
CA THR A 170 4.18 1.36 -13.75
C THR A 170 2.78 1.08 -14.28
N ASN A 171 2.62 0.91 -15.58
CA ASN A 171 1.33 0.60 -16.19
C ASN A 171 0.79 -0.77 -15.76
N LEU A 172 1.67 -1.77 -15.55
CA LEU A 172 1.27 -3.06 -14.99
C LEU A 172 0.79 -2.94 -13.54
N ILE A 173 1.47 -2.14 -12.71
CA ILE A 173 1.06 -1.91 -11.32
C ILE A 173 -0.31 -1.22 -11.27
N ILE A 174 -0.53 -0.19 -12.10
CA ILE A 174 -1.82 0.51 -12.13
C ILE A 174 -2.93 -0.45 -12.58
N LEU A 175 -2.65 -1.28 -13.58
CA LEU A 175 -3.59 -2.31 -14.03
C LEU A 175 -3.94 -3.26 -12.88
N ASP A 176 -2.94 -3.74 -12.15
CA ASP A 176 -3.14 -4.60 -10.99
C ASP A 176 -4.02 -3.93 -9.92
N VAL A 177 -3.75 -2.67 -9.57
CA VAL A 177 -4.56 -1.88 -8.61
C VAL A 177 -6.03 -1.77 -9.05
N LEU A 178 -6.30 -1.61 -10.35
CA LEU A 178 -7.67 -1.54 -10.86
C LEU A 178 -8.37 -2.91 -10.77
N PHE A 179 -7.67 -4.00 -11.06
CA PHE A 179 -8.26 -5.35 -11.04
C PHE A 179 -8.30 -5.98 -9.64
N TYR A 180 -7.52 -5.48 -8.68
CA TYR A 180 -7.37 -6.06 -7.35
C TYR A 180 -8.71 -6.24 -6.61
N THR A 181 -9.38 -5.15 -6.27
CA THR A 181 -10.61 -5.21 -5.46
C THR A 181 -11.80 -5.89 -6.16
N PRO A 182 -12.08 -5.62 -7.46
CA PRO A 182 -13.21 -6.28 -8.11
C PRO A 182 -13.01 -7.77 -8.37
N PHE A 183 -11.77 -8.24 -8.56
CA PHE A 183 -11.49 -9.63 -8.94
C PHE A 183 -10.60 -10.37 -7.93
N PHE A 184 -9.36 -9.93 -7.73
CA PHE A 184 -8.38 -10.69 -6.95
C PHE A 184 -8.73 -10.79 -5.46
N LYS A 185 -9.34 -9.75 -4.89
CA LYS A 185 -9.77 -9.73 -3.49
C LYS A 185 -10.80 -10.82 -3.16
N LYS A 186 -11.57 -11.28 -4.15
CA LYS A 186 -12.59 -12.32 -3.99
C LYS A 186 -12.03 -13.74 -4.00
N ILE A 187 -10.78 -13.92 -4.44
CA ILE A 187 -10.15 -15.23 -4.55
C ILE A 187 -9.23 -15.43 -3.34
N THR A 188 -9.55 -16.44 -2.54
CA THR A 188 -8.73 -16.83 -1.38
C THR A 188 -7.27 -17.00 -1.79
N PHE A 189 -6.35 -16.56 -0.92
CA PHE A 189 -4.89 -16.60 -1.13
C PHE A 189 -4.35 -15.64 -2.19
N ILE A 190 -5.02 -15.48 -3.34
CA ILE A 190 -4.62 -14.51 -4.37
C ILE A 190 -4.65 -13.09 -3.81
N LYS A 191 -5.64 -12.74 -2.97
CA LYS A 191 -5.67 -11.44 -2.28
C LYS A 191 -4.38 -11.17 -1.48
N ASN A 192 -3.92 -12.16 -0.70
CA ASN A 192 -2.75 -12.03 0.18
C ASN A 192 -1.46 -11.99 -0.63
N ILE A 193 -1.36 -12.84 -1.67
CA ILE A 193 -0.23 -12.81 -2.61
C ILE A 193 -0.12 -11.44 -3.27
N ASN A 194 -1.23 -10.93 -3.79
CA ASN A 194 -1.18 -9.68 -4.50
C ASN A 194 -0.82 -8.51 -3.56
N CYS A 195 -1.44 -8.44 -2.38
CA CYS A 195 -1.06 -7.46 -1.35
C CYS A 195 0.46 -7.49 -1.07
N ALA A 196 1.01 -8.68 -0.83
CA ALA A 196 2.44 -8.85 -0.58
C ALA A 196 3.32 -8.50 -1.79
N LEU A 197 2.87 -8.82 -3.01
CA LEU A 197 3.56 -8.44 -4.24
C LEU A 197 3.63 -6.92 -4.36
N ILE A 198 2.50 -6.20 -4.27
CA ILE A 198 2.49 -4.73 -4.39
C ILE A 198 3.40 -4.08 -3.34
N VAL A 199 3.33 -4.54 -2.08
CA VAL A 199 4.15 -3.98 -0.99
C VAL A 199 5.64 -4.20 -1.26
N SER A 200 6.05 -5.44 -1.54
CA SER A 200 7.47 -5.74 -1.80
C SER A 200 7.98 -5.10 -3.09
N PHE A 201 7.13 -4.98 -4.11
CA PHE A 201 7.48 -4.40 -5.38
C PHE A 201 7.66 -2.87 -5.31
N ALA A 202 7.08 -2.18 -4.32
CA ALA A 202 7.35 -0.75 -4.10
C ALA A 202 8.84 -0.44 -3.87
N LEU A 203 9.53 -1.32 -3.14
CA LEU A 203 10.99 -1.28 -2.96
C LEU A 203 11.71 -1.56 -4.29
N PHE A 204 11.32 -2.65 -4.96
CA PHE A 204 11.97 -3.09 -6.20
C PHE A 204 11.82 -2.06 -7.33
N TYR A 205 10.63 -1.49 -7.50
CA TYR A 205 10.29 -0.44 -8.47
C TYR A 205 11.18 0.79 -8.33
N SER A 206 11.43 1.25 -7.10
CA SER A 206 12.31 2.38 -6.85
C SER A 206 13.77 2.05 -7.16
N GLY A 207 14.24 0.85 -6.78
CA GLY A 207 15.58 0.36 -7.14
C GLY A 207 15.80 0.31 -8.64
N LEU A 208 14.82 -0.21 -9.41
CA LEU A 208 14.90 -0.22 -10.87
C LEU A 208 14.85 1.17 -11.51
N SER A 209 14.25 2.17 -10.84
CA SER A 209 14.19 3.52 -11.40
C SER A 209 15.55 4.23 -11.44
N VAL A 210 16.49 3.83 -10.58
CA VAL A 210 17.85 4.41 -10.50
C VAL A 210 18.92 3.56 -11.16
N SER A 211 18.55 2.40 -11.70
CA SER A 211 19.51 1.50 -12.33
C SER A 211 19.94 1.99 -13.70
N ASP A 212 21.24 2.02 -13.95
CA ASP A 212 21.79 2.28 -15.27
C ASP A 212 21.31 1.19 -16.25
N HIS A 213 21.01 1.58 -17.50
CA HIS A 213 20.39 0.68 -18.49
C HIS A 213 21.27 -0.51 -18.94
N ASN A 214 22.51 -0.60 -18.46
CA ASN A 214 23.49 -1.63 -18.83
C ASN A 214 23.61 -2.72 -17.76
N LEU A 215 22.48 -3.33 -17.41
CA LEU A 215 22.42 -4.31 -16.33
C LEU A 215 22.95 -5.65 -16.78
N LEU A 216 24.19 -5.90 -16.43
CA LEU A 216 24.74 -7.25 -16.38
C LEU A 216 24.00 -8.01 -15.29
N LEU A 217 23.53 -9.21 -15.61
CA LEU A 217 22.84 -10.17 -14.73
C LEU A 217 23.64 -10.58 -13.46
N ASN A 218 24.82 -9.98 -13.23
CA ASN A 218 25.78 -10.32 -12.16
C ASN A 218 26.08 -9.12 -11.23
N ASP A 219 25.21 -8.11 -11.19
CA ASP A 219 25.38 -7.00 -10.24
C ASP A 219 24.92 -7.42 -8.84
N LYS A 220 25.82 -7.32 -7.86
CA LYS A 220 25.54 -7.64 -6.46
C LYS A 220 24.44 -6.75 -5.87
N HIS A 221 24.27 -5.52 -6.37
CA HIS A 221 23.18 -4.64 -5.96
C HIS A 221 21.81 -5.21 -6.37
N TYR A 222 21.71 -5.83 -7.56
CA TYR A 222 20.50 -6.51 -8.03
C TYR A 222 20.16 -7.74 -7.21
N GLU A 223 21.16 -8.55 -6.91
CA GLU A 223 20.98 -9.72 -6.05
C GLU A 223 20.52 -9.28 -4.65
N LEU A 224 21.14 -8.26 -4.08
CA LEU A 224 20.77 -7.72 -2.77
C LEU A 224 19.36 -7.10 -2.76
N LEU A 225 18.98 -6.39 -3.82
CA LEU A 225 17.62 -5.87 -3.99
C LEU A 225 16.59 -7.00 -4.07
N SER A 226 16.92 -8.08 -4.80
CA SER A 226 16.05 -9.25 -4.96
C SER A 226 15.87 -10.02 -3.66
N ILE A 227 16.94 -10.21 -2.88
CA ILE A 227 16.90 -10.77 -1.52
C ILE A 227 15.98 -9.91 -0.64
N THR A 228 16.16 -8.58 -0.68
CA THR A 228 15.34 -7.65 0.11
C THR A 228 13.85 -7.71 -0.28
N MET A 229 13.55 -7.74 -1.58
CA MET A 229 12.18 -7.88 -2.06
C MET A 229 11.55 -9.20 -1.61
N ASN A 230 12.26 -10.32 -1.77
CA ASN A 230 11.79 -11.65 -1.35
C ASN A 230 11.45 -11.66 0.15
N TYR A 231 12.32 -11.06 0.94
CA TYR A 231 12.13 -10.95 2.37
C TYR A 231 10.86 -10.17 2.75
N ILE A 232 10.65 -9.00 2.15
CA ILE A 232 9.45 -8.17 2.39
C ILE A 232 8.19 -8.88 1.90
N PHE A 233 8.26 -9.58 0.76
CA PHE A 233 7.16 -10.34 0.20
C PHE A 233 6.64 -11.41 1.18
N TRP A 234 7.50 -12.33 1.62
CA TRP A 234 7.09 -13.41 2.52
C TRP A 234 6.77 -12.89 3.93
N GLY A 235 7.41 -11.82 4.38
CA GLY A 235 7.04 -11.12 5.61
C GLY A 235 5.61 -10.54 5.53
N SER A 236 5.24 -9.96 4.40
CA SER A 236 3.88 -9.46 4.16
C SER A 236 2.86 -10.59 4.11
N ILE A 237 3.17 -11.72 3.47
CA ILE A 237 2.30 -12.92 3.52
C ILE A 237 2.08 -13.40 4.96
N ASN A 238 3.13 -13.43 5.78
CA ASN A 238 3.01 -13.79 7.19
C ASN A 238 2.05 -12.84 7.93
N ASN A 239 2.21 -11.52 7.75
CA ASN A 239 1.34 -10.52 8.38
C ASN A 239 -0.12 -10.65 7.92
N GLU A 240 -0.37 -10.88 6.62
CA GLU A 240 -1.72 -11.12 6.08
C GLU A 240 -2.38 -12.35 6.70
N LEU A 241 -1.63 -13.45 6.84
CA LEU A 241 -2.14 -14.65 7.53
C LEU A 241 -2.45 -14.39 9.00
N MET A 242 -1.62 -13.59 9.68
CA MET A 242 -1.87 -13.22 11.08
C MET A 242 -3.12 -12.36 11.22
N MET A 243 -3.35 -11.41 10.31
CA MET A 243 -4.58 -10.61 10.27
C MET A 243 -5.80 -11.49 10.00
N ASP A 244 -5.76 -12.37 9.01
CA ASP A 244 -6.84 -13.33 8.74
C ASP A 244 -7.15 -14.21 9.98
N ILE A 245 -6.14 -14.60 10.78
CA ILE A 245 -6.37 -15.38 12.03
C ILE A 245 -7.13 -14.56 13.09
N SER A 246 -6.82 -13.27 13.21
CA SER A 246 -7.54 -12.36 14.10
C SER A 246 -9.00 -12.18 13.68
N ASP A 247 -9.24 -12.11 12.37
CA ASP A 247 -10.54 -11.75 11.80
C ASP A 247 -11.44 -12.96 11.50
N LEU A 248 -11.00 -14.18 11.82
CA LEU A 248 -11.66 -15.44 11.50
C LEU A 248 -13.17 -15.49 11.82
N GLU A 249 -13.60 -14.98 12.98
CA GLU A 249 -15.04 -15.03 13.33
C GLU A 249 -15.86 -14.05 12.49
N GLY A 250 -15.32 -12.87 12.18
CA GLY A 250 -15.95 -11.90 11.27
C GLY A 250 -16.02 -12.44 9.84
N ASP A 251 -14.92 -13.02 9.36
CA ASP A 251 -14.85 -13.65 8.04
C ASP A 251 -15.87 -14.78 7.88
N LYS A 252 -16.03 -15.64 8.90
CA LYS A 252 -17.06 -16.69 8.91
C LYS A 252 -18.47 -16.12 8.80
N GLN A 253 -18.79 -15.07 9.55
CA GLN A 253 -20.11 -14.43 9.53
C GLN A 253 -20.40 -13.75 8.19
N SER A 254 -19.39 -13.15 7.57
CA SER A 254 -19.48 -12.52 6.25
C SER A 254 -19.37 -13.50 5.07
N GLY A 255 -19.20 -14.81 5.32
CA GLY A 255 -19.05 -15.83 4.28
C GLY A 255 -17.75 -15.73 3.48
N ILE A 256 -16.74 -15.03 4.01
CA ILE A 256 -15.43 -14.85 3.38
C ILE A 256 -14.58 -16.08 3.66
N LYS A 257 -14.13 -16.75 2.60
CA LYS A 257 -13.29 -17.95 2.71
C LYS A 257 -11.82 -17.58 2.86
N THR A 258 -11.38 -17.10 4.02
CA THR A 258 -9.95 -16.92 4.30
C THR A 258 -9.28 -18.23 4.69
N LEU A 259 -7.95 -18.29 4.65
CA LEU A 259 -7.22 -19.52 4.99
C LEU A 259 -7.59 -20.07 6.38
N PRO A 260 -7.60 -19.27 7.46
CA PRO A 260 -7.98 -19.78 8.78
C PRO A 260 -9.44 -20.25 8.85
N VAL A 261 -10.34 -19.74 8.01
CA VAL A 261 -11.71 -20.27 7.88
C VAL A 261 -11.71 -21.68 7.29
N ILE A 262 -10.80 -21.98 6.36
CA ILE A 262 -10.69 -23.29 5.70
C ILE A 262 -9.98 -24.31 6.59
N ILE A 263 -8.84 -23.94 7.17
CA ILE A 263 -7.93 -24.89 7.84
C ILE A 263 -7.82 -24.73 9.36
N ASN A 264 -8.51 -23.78 9.99
CA ASN A 264 -8.48 -23.40 11.42
C ASN A 264 -7.27 -22.57 11.91
N LYS A 265 -7.42 -21.93 13.08
CA LYS A 265 -6.38 -21.06 13.70
C LYS A 265 -5.05 -21.78 13.96
N PRO A 266 -5.01 -22.98 14.60
CA PRO A 266 -3.75 -23.71 14.79
C PRO A 266 -2.97 -23.98 13.51
N ALA A 267 -3.62 -24.46 12.45
CA ALA A 267 -2.95 -24.78 11.20
C ALA A 267 -2.48 -23.52 10.46
N SER A 268 -3.28 -22.44 10.47
CA SER A 268 -2.87 -21.16 9.91
C SER A 268 -1.69 -20.52 10.66
N LEU A 269 -1.66 -20.61 11.99
CA LEU A 269 -0.52 -20.11 12.77
C LEU A 269 0.75 -20.93 12.50
N PHE A 270 0.62 -22.25 12.37
CA PHE A 270 1.74 -23.11 11.98
C PHE A 270 2.28 -22.75 10.59
N LEU A 271 1.41 -22.48 9.62
CA LEU A 271 1.82 -22.03 8.30
C LEU A 271 2.50 -20.66 8.36
N ALA A 272 1.94 -19.71 9.11
CA ALA A 272 2.55 -18.39 9.31
C ALA A 272 3.97 -18.53 9.88
N HIS A 273 4.15 -19.36 10.90
CA HIS A 273 5.46 -19.64 11.49
C HIS A 273 6.43 -20.29 10.48
N SER A 274 5.95 -21.26 9.70
CA SER A 274 6.75 -21.95 8.69
C SER A 274 7.21 -21.01 7.58
N ILE A 275 6.33 -20.13 7.09
CA ILE A 275 6.66 -19.10 6.10
C ILE A 275 7.73 -18.17 6.65
N LEU A 276 7.56 -17.69 7.88
CA LEU A 276 8.53 -16.80 8.50
C LEU A 276 9.90 -17.48 8.67
N PHE A 277 9.91 -18.73 9.13
CA PHE A 277 11.13 -19.52 9.30
C PHE A 277 11.86 -19.72 7.97
N CYS A 278 11.15 -20.21 6.95
CA CYS A 278 11.71 -20.41 5.62
C CYS A 278 12.21 -19.09 5.01
N ASN A 279 11.47 -17.99 5.19
CA ASN A 279 11.87 -16.66 4.74
C ASN A 279 13.19 -16.22 5.38
N THR A 280 13.30 -16.31 6.71
CA THR A 280 14.51 -15.96 7.45
C THR A 280 15.69 -16.82 7.00
N MET A 281 15.53 -18.15 6.93
CA MET A 281 16.61 -19.06 6.57
C MET A 281 17.04 -18.90 5.11
N SER A 282 16.10 -18.78 4.18
CA SER A 282 16.40 -18.60 2.76
C SER A 282 17.18 -17.31 2.52
N ASN A 283 16.74 -16.18 3.09
CA ASN A 283 17.44 -14.90 2.89
C ASN A 283 18.79 -14.86 3.62
N SER A 284 18.89 -15.48 4.79
CA SER A 284 20.17 -15.64 5.49
C SER A 284 21.17 -16.42 4.65
N LEU A 285 20.73 -17.54 4.07
CA LEU A 285 21.56 -18.37 3.20
C LEU A 285 21.96 -17.62 1.92
N SER A 286 21.04 -16.89 1.28
CA SER A 286 21.34 -16.05 0.12
C SER A 286 22.42 -14.99 0.42
N LEU A 287 22.37 -14.37 1.61
CA LEU A 287 23.42 -13.42 2.03
C LEU A 287 24.78 -14.09 2.27
N VAL A 288 24.80 -15.30 2.84
CA VAL A 288 26.04 -16.07 2.98
C VAL A 288 26.65 -16.35 1.60
N TYR A 289 25.84 -16.72 0.61
CA TYR A 289 26.33 -16.97 -0.75
C TYR A 289 26.81 -15.68 -1.43
N LEU A 290 26.04 -14.59 -1.35
CA LEU A 290 26.37 -13.30 -1.98
C LEU A 290 27.70 -12.71 -1.48
N TYR A 291 27.97 -12.83 -0.18
CA TYR A 291 29.19 -12.28 0.46
C TYR A 291 30.27 -13.32 0.74
N ASN A 292 30.01 -14.60 0.47
CA ASN A 292 30.88 -15.72 0.83
C ASN A 292 31.36 -15.69 2.30
N ASN A 293 30.50 -15.25 3.22
CA ASN A 293 30.83 -15.12 4.65
C ASN A 293 29.58 -15.33 5.51
N VAL A 294 29.67 -16.27 6.45
CA VAL A 294 28.58 -16.71 7.32
C VAL A 294 28.05 -15.58 8.22
N GLN A 295 28.90 -14.61 8.58
CA GLN A 295 28.51 -13.50 9.47
C GLN A 295 27.35 -12.69 8.91
N TYR A 296 27.26 -12.55 7.58
CA TYR A 296 26.19 -11.80 6.94
C TYR A 296 24.82 -12.51 7.02
N GLY A 297 24.81 -13.83 7.09
CA GLY A 297 23.59 -14.61 7.27
C GLY A 297 23.11 -14.70 8.73
N ILE A 298 23.97 -14.46 9.71
CA ILE A 298 23.59 -14.55 11.14
C ILE A 298 22.70 -13.37 11.55
N ILE A 299 22.95 -12.17 11.01
CA ILE A 299 22.26 -10.94 11.41
C ILE A 299 20.74 -11.03 11.18
N PRO A 300 20.22 -11.42 10.00
CA PRO A 300 18.77 -11.58 9.79
C PRO A 300 18.12 -12.58 10.75
N VAL A 301 18.81 -13.68 11.08
CA VAL A 301 18.32 -14.67 12.06
C VAL A 301 18.13 -14.03 13.42
N LEU A 302 19.15 -13.30 13.91
CA LEU A 302 19.11 -12.62 15.21
C LEU A 302 18.00 -11.57 15.29
N LEU A 303 17.81 -10.79 14.22
CA LEU A 303 16.76 -9.78 14.15
C LEU A 303 15.35 -10.39 14.32
N TYR A 304 15.14 -11.65 13.91
CA TYR A 304 13.81 -12.28 13.85
C TYR A 304 13.47 -13.15 15.06
N VAL A 305 14.45 -13.45 15.92
CA VAL A 305 14.21 -14.16 17.19
C VAL A 305 13.03 -13.57 17.99
N PRO A 306 12.89 -12.23 18.16
CA PRO A 306 11.75 -11.66 18.88
C PRO A 306 10.40 -11.99 18.24
N ILE A 307 10.30 -12.01 16.91
CA ILE A 307 9.05 -12.31 16.19
C ILE A 307 8.67 -13.77 16.38
N PHE A 308 9.64 -14.70 16.29
CA PHE A 308 9.37 -16.12 16.56
C PHE A 308 8.85 -16.33 17.97
N VAL A 309 9.41 -15.64 18.97
CA VAL A 309 8.93 -15.66 20.35
C VAL A 309 7.50 -15.11 20.45
N ASP A 310 7.21 -14.00 19.77
CA ASP A 310 5.88 -13.39 19.79
C ASP A 310 4.82 -14.26 19.09
N LEU A 311 5.17 -15.00 18.03
CA LEU A 311 4.27 -15.99 17.41
C LEU A 311 3.92 -17.14 18.36
N LEU A 312 4.88 -17.59 19.18
CA LEU A 312 4.61 -18.62 20.20
C LEU A 312 3.63 -18.09 21.27
N LYS A 313 3.73 -16.81 21.65
CA LYS A 313 2.80 -16.18 22.59
C LYS A 313 1.37 -16.13 22.07
N VAL A 314 1.17 -15.98 20.75
CA VAL A 314 -0.18 -15.98 20.14
C VAL A 314 -0.91 -17.28 20.43
N LYS A 315 -0.23 -18.43 20.31
CA LYS A 315 -0.80 -19.73 20.67
C LYS A 315 -1.13 -19.82 22.16
N ASN A 316 -0.22 -19.36 23.02
CA ASN A 316 -0.40 -19.42 24.47
C ASN A 316 -1.50 -18.50 25.01
N GLN A 317 -1.85 -17.45 24.25
CA GLN A 317 -2.91 -16.50 24.58
C GLN A 317 -4.18 -16.72 23.74
N GLU A 318 -4.42 -17.98 23.34
CA GLU A 318 -5.64 -18.43 22.65
C GLU A 318 -6.01 -17.57 21.42
N TYR A 319 -5.00 -17.11 20.68
CA TYR A 319 -5.18 -16.34 19.44
C TYR A 319 -5.96 -15.03 19.65
N SER A 320 -5.76 -14.35 20.79
CA SER A 320 -6.41 -13.08 21.05
C SER A 320 -6.02 -12.02 20.00
N SER A 321 -6.99 -11.26 19.50
CA SER A 321 -6.76 -10.18 18.52
C SER A 321 -5.80 -9.11 19.06
N TYR A 322 -5.81 -8.87 20.38
CA TYR A 322 -4.85 -7.98 21.04
C TYR A 322 -3.40 -8.49 20.88
N THR A 323 -3.16 -9.78 21.14
CA THR A 323 -1.83 -10.38 21.03
C THR A 323 -1.35 -10.36 19.58
N ILE A 324 -2.23 -10.72 18.64
CA ILE A 324 -1.92 -10.70 17.20
C ILE A 324 -1.55 -9.29 16.75
N ASN A 325 -2.35 -8.28 17.09
CA ASN A 325 -2.05 -6.89 16.77
C ASN A 325 -0.76 -6.40 17.41
N LYS A 326 -0.44 -6.86 18.62
CA LYS A 326 0.85 -6.57 19.28
C LYS A 326 2.01 -7.22 18.52
N THR A 327 1.88 -8.47 18.09
CA THR A 327 2.89 -9.18 17.28
C THR A 327 3.10 -8.50 15.92
N LEU A 328 2.02 -8.09 15.24
CA LEU A 328 2.07 -7.35 13.98
C LEU A 328 2.77 -5.99 14.13
N LYS A 329 2.49 -5.25 15.20
CA LYS A 329 3.20 -3.99 15.47
C LYS A 329 4.66 -4.23 15.85
N GLY A 330 4.93 -5.30 16.60
CA GLY A 330 6.28 -5.70 17.00
C GLY A 330 7.17 -6.09 15.82
N SER A 331 6.61 -6.67 14.76
CA SER A 331 7.37 -7.10 13.58
C SER A 331 7.92 -5.94 12.74
N MET A 332 7.41 -4.71 12.92
CA MET A 332 7.91 -3.52 12.22
C MET A 332 9.36 -3.20 12.59
N ILE A 333 9.77 -3.41 13.85
CA ILE A 333 11.14 -3.07 14.29
C ILE A 333 12.18 -3.97 13.61
N PRO A 334 12.08 -5.31 13.65
CA PRO A 334 12.98 -6.19 12.91
C PRO A 334 12.98 -5.94 11.41
N MET A 335 11.83 -5.63 10.81
CA MET A 335 11.74 -5.32 9.38
C MET A 335 12.53 -4.04 9.06
N PHE A 336 12.37 -2.98 9.85
CA PHE A 336 13.13 -1.74 9.69
C PHE A 336 14.64 -1.95 9.87
N LEU A 337 15.04 -2.68 10.92
CA LEU A 337 16.45 -2.99 11.18
C LEU A 337 17.06 -3.83 10.06
N PHE A 338 16.30 -4.77 9.48
CA PHE A 338 16.74 -5.53 8.32
C PHE A 338 16.91 -4.63 7.10
N LEU A 339 15.96 -3.74 6.79
CA LEU A 339 16.12 -2.79 5.68
C LEU A 339 17.36 -1.92 5.86
N LEU A 340 17.59 -1.40 7.08
CA LEU A 340 18.79 -0.62 7.39
C LEU A 340 20.05 -1.46 7.20
N TYR A 341 20.04 -2.73 7.63
CA TYR A 341 21.13 -3.65 7.41
C TYR A 341 21.41 -3.86 5.91
N MET A 342 20.40 -4.08 5.08
CA MET A 342 20.56 -4.21 3.63
C MET A 342 21.13 -2.93 2.99
N CYS A 343 20.72 -1.74 3.46
CA CYS A 343 21.29 -0.47 3.02
C CYS A 343 22.75 -0.28 3.43
N VAL A 344 23.16 -0.77 4.60
CA VAL A 344 24.57 -0.77 5.02
C VAL A 344 25.38 -1.74 4.18
N LEU A 345 24.83 -2.90 3.87
CA LEU A 345 25.48 -3.87 2.99
C LEU A 345 25.69 -3.30 1.58
N SER A 346 24.67 -2.65 1.01
CA SER A 346 24.79 -2.06 -0.33
C SER A 346 25.85 -0.99 -0.42
N TYR A 347 26.06 -0.20 0.64
CA TYR A 347 27.11 0.82 0.66
C TYR A 347 28.54 0.24 0.60
N ASN A 348 28.71 -1.02 0.99
CA ASN A 348 30.01 -1.70 1.03
C ASN A 348 30.24 -2.66 -0.15
N LEU A 349 29.30 -2.71 -1.10
CA LEU A 349 29.46 -3.43 -2.38
C LEU A 349 30.34 -2.61 -3.33
#